data_AF-A0A0S8FT41-F1
#
_entry.id   AF-A0A0S8FT41-F1
#
_cell.length_a   1.000
_cell.length_b   1.000
_cell.length_c   1.000
_cell.angle_alpha   90.00
_cell.angle_beta   90.00
_cell.angle_gamma   90.00
#
_symmetry.space_group_name_H-M   'P 1'
#
loop_
_entity.id
_entity.type
_entity.pdbx_description
1 polymer ?
#
loop_
_entity_poly.entity_id
_entity_poly.type
_entity_poly.pdbx_seq_one_letter_code
_entity_poly.pdbx_strand_id
1 'polypeptide(L)'
;GWGRPEVALRGDVFEASHTYRLKGLDAYLTIIEAQAGGRRYYKAYVADRLDGEWRPVATTQERPFAGPVNVTDAAAHWADSFSHGELVRAGHDERLEVDAAALRFLFQGATDEQMAGRPYGEIPWRLGLLEAAR
;
A
#
# COMPACT_ATOMS: atom_id res chain seq x y z
N GLY A 1 -8.30 -24.09 -10.43
CA GLY A 1 -6.91 -24.39 -10.03
C GLY A 1 -6.02 -23.22 -10.41
N TRP A 2 -4.76 -23.21 -9.98
CA TRP A 2 -3.81 -22.14 -10.29
C TRP A 2 -3.03 -22.46 -11.57
N GLY A 3 -2.86 -21.47 -12.45
CA GLY A 3 -2.00 -21.56 -13.63
C GLY A 3 -0.52 -21.33 -13.30
N ARG A 4 0.33 -21.33 -14.34
CA ARG A 4 1.73 -20.94 -14.19
C ARG A 4 1.79 -19.44 -13.81
N PRO A 5 2.56 -19.03 -12.80
CA PRO A 5 2.74 -17.61 -12.50
C PRO A 5 3.40 -16.87 -13.66
N GLU A 6 2.90 -15.67 -13.93
CA GLU A 6 3.44 -14.74 -14.92
C GLU A 6 3.78 -13.40 -14.26
N VAL A 7 4.63 -12.61 -14.92
CA VAL A 7 4.97 -11.28 -14.42
C VAL A 7 3.81 -10.33 -14.69
N ALA A 8 3.04 -10.02 -13.64
CA ALA A 8 1.91 -9.10 -13.74
C ALA A 8 2.33 -7.63 -13.79
N LEU A 9 3.40 -7.26 -13.06
CA LEU A 9 3.87 -5.88 -12.95
C LEU A 9 5.40 -5.85 -12.88
N ARG A 10 6.02 -4.91 -13.62
CA ARG A 10 7.44 -4.58 -13.47
C ARG A 10 7.58 -3.14 -13.01
N GLY A 11 8.35 -2.93 -11.97
CA GLY A 11 8.63 -1.61 -11.41
C GLY A 11 9.60 -1.72 -10.24
N ASP A 12 9.94 -0.58 -9.67
CA ASP A 12 10.62 -0.51 -8.37
C ASP A 12 9.60 -0.86 -7.27
N VAL A 13 9.37 -2.15 -7.08
CA VAL A 13 8.42 -2.70 -6.12
C VAL A 13 9.12 -3.77 -5.28
N PHE A 14 8.68 -3.96 -4.04
CA PHE A 14 9.32 -4.86 -3.10
C PHE A 14 8.41 -6.04 -2.75
N GLU A 15 7.34 -5.82 -1.97
CA GLU A 15 6.44 -6.88 -1.49
C GLU A 15 5.05 -6.35 -1.08
N ALA A 16 4.27 -7.12 -0.32
CA ALA A 16 3.01 -6.71 0.32
C ALA A 16 1.94 -6.13 -0.63
N SER A 17 1.84 -6.68 -1.83
CA SER A 17 0.82 -6.27 -2.81
C SER A 17 -0.58 -6.65 -2.37
N HIS A 18 -1.54 -5.73 -2.54
CA HIS A 18 -2.96 -6.00 -2.42
C HIS A 18 -3.70 -5.45 -3.63
N THR A 19 -4.62 -6.25 -4.17
CA THR A 19 -5.40 -5.94 -5.36
C THR A 19 -6.89 -5.96 -5.03
N TYR A 20 -7.59 -4.88 -5.39
CA TYR A 20 -8.97 -4.63 -5.01
C TYR A 20 -9.82 -4.31 -6.25
N ARG A 21 -11.10 -4.68 -6.21
CA ARG A 21 -12.11 -4.13 -7.12
C ARG A 21 -12.48 -2.73 -6.65
N LEU A 22 -12.57 -1.77 -7.57
CA LEU A 22 -13.06 -0.44 -7.26
C LEU A 22 -14.59 -0.41 -7.32
N LYS A 23 -15.23 -0.04 -6.22
CA LYS A 23 -16.69 0.02 -6.11
C LYS A 23 -17.29 0.94 -7.17
N GLY A 24 -18.30 0.43 -7.88
CA GLY A 24 -19.01 1.17 -8.93
C GLY A 24 -18.21 1.41 -10.21
N LEU A 25 -16.98 0.89 -10.32
CA LEU A 25 -16.14 1.00 -11.50
C LEU A 25 -15.84 -0.39 -12.07
N ASP A 26 -15.58 -0.47 -13.38
CA ASP A 26 -15.01 -1.66 -14.01
C ASP A 26 -13.49 -1.57 -14.06
N ALA A 27 -12.90 -1.43 -12.88
CA ALA A 27 -11.47 -1.26 -12.70
C ALA A 27 -11.02 -1.88 -11.38
N TYR A 28 -9.73 -2.20 -11.34
CA TYR A 28 -9.01 -2.72 -10.19
C TYR A 28 -7.93 -1.74 -9.76
N LEU A 29 -7.66 -1.70 -8.46
CA LEU A 29 -6.55 -0.98 -7.84
C LEU A 29 -5.59 -2.00 -7.24
N THR A 30 -4.31 -1.90 -7.54
CA THR A 30 -3.26 -2.58 -6.79
C THR A 30 -2.43 -1.54 -6.05
N ILE A 31 -2.27 -1.74 -4.74
CA ILE A 31 -1.25 -1.05 -3.95
C ILE A 31 -0.13 -2.04 -3.62
N ILE A 32 1.12 -1.59 -3.65
CA ILE A 32 2.29 -2.46 -3.45
C ILE A 32 3.40 -1.69 -2.73
N GLU A 33 4.05 -2.34 -1.76
CA GLU A 33 5.12 -1.74 -0.98
C GLU A 33 6.38 -1.59 -1.84
N ALA A 34 7.06 -0.46 -1.67
CA ALA A 34 8.37 -0.16 -2.22
C ALA A 34 9.31 0.30 -1.10
N GLN A 35 10.60 0.35 -1.38
CA GLN A 35 11.62 0.73 -0.42
C GLN A 35 12.57 1.77 -1.01
N ALA A 36 12.85 2.82 -0.24
CA ALA A 36 13.83 3.84 -0.61
C ALA A 36 14.59 4.30 0.64
N GLY A 37 15.93 4.26 0.58
CA GLY A 37 16.77 4.69 1.70
C GLY A 37 16.48 3.96 3.03
N GLY A 38 16.02 2.71 2.97
CA GLY A 38 15.60 1.93 4.14
C GLY A 38 14.12 2.11 4.51
N ARG A 39 13.47 3.21 4.11
CA ARG A 39 12.06 3.50 4.42
C ARG A 39 11.09 2.75 3.53
N ARG A 40 9.92 2.42 4.10
CA ARG A 40 8.81 1.75 3.41
C ARG A 40 7.72 2.74 3.02
N TYR A 41 7.19 2.59 1.81
CA TYR A 41 6.09 3.40 1.30
C TYR A 41 5.30 2.61 0.26
N TYR A 42 4.09 3.06 -0.07
CA TYR A 42 3.22 2.38 -1.02
C TYR A 42 3.16 3.07 -2.37
N LYS A 43 3.14 2.25 -3.42
CA LYS A 43 2.81 2.65 -4.79
C LYS A 43 1.42 2.14 -5.16
N ALA A 44 0.79 2.78 -6.15
CA ALA A 44 -0.52 2.40 -6.65
C ALA A 44 -0.56 2.33 -8.19
N TYR A 45 -1.27 1.32 -8.68
CA TYR A 45 -1.51 1.03 -10.09
C TYR A 45 -2.98 0.68 -10.31
N VAL A 46 -3.51 0.93 -11.51
CA VAL A 46 -4.87 0.55 -11.90
C VAL A 46 -4.87 -0.29 -13.17
N ALA A 47 -5.85 -1.19 -13.29
CA ALA A 47 -6.07 -1.99 -14.48
C ALA A 47 -7.56 -2.23 -14.69
N ASP A 48 -7.99 -2.41 -15.93
CA ASP A 48 -9.40 -2.73 -16.24
C ASP A 48 -9.67 -4.24 -16.06
N ARG A 49 -8.61 -5.04 -16.00
CA ARG A 49 -8.64 -6.50 -15.84
C ARG A 49 -7.51 -6.98 -14.95
N LEU A 50 -7.72 -8.06 -14.20
CA LEU A 50 -6.71 -8.66 -13.32
C LEU A 50 -5.51 -9.24 -14.09
N ASP A 51 -5.72 -9.72 -15.32
CA ASP A 51 -4.72 -10.26 -16.24
C ASP A 51 -4.24 -9.23 -17.27
N GLY A 52 -4.62 -7.96 -17.09
CA GLY A 52 -4.30 -6.88 -18.01
C GLY A 52 -3.04 -6.09 -17.64
N GLU A 53 -2.83 -4.99 -18.36
CA GLU A 53 -1.75 -4.05 -18.08
C GLU A 53 -2.07 -3.18 -16.84
N TRP A 54 -1.13 -3.14 -15.89
CA TRP A 54 -1.19 -2.28 -14.72
C TRP A 54 -0.56 -0.91 -15.00
N ARG A 55 -1.40 0.13 -14.99
CA ARG A 55 -1.02 1.51 -15.30
C ARG A 55 -0.71 2.30 -14.02
N PRO A 56 0.37 3.10 -13.98
CA PRO A 56 0.79 3.80 -12.77
C PRO A 56 -0.19 4.93 -12.38
N VAL A 57 -0.46 5.06 -11.08
CA VAL A 57 -1.23 6.20 -10.50
C VAL A 57 -0.34 7.02 -9.58
N ALA A 58 0.31 6.37 -8.62
CA ALA A 58 1.19 7.00 -7.63
C ALA A 58 2.39 6.07 -7.38
N THR A 59 3.51 6.32 -8.07
CA THR A 59 4.59 5.32 -8.20
C THR A 59 5.99 5.87 -7.92
N THR A 60 6.11 7.09 -7.42
CA THR A 60 7.40 7.72 -7.08
C THR A 60 7.44 8.11 -5.61
N GLN A 61 8.62 8.48 -5.09
CA GLN A 61 8.76 8.92 -3.69
C GLN A 61 8.11 10.29 -3.45
N GLU A 62 8.05 11.13 -4.50
CA GLU A 62 7.45 12.46 -4.47
C GLU A 62 5.93 12.40 -4.66
N ARG A 63 5.43 11.31 -5.26
CA ARG A 63 4.00 11.04 -5.43
C ARG A 63 3.67 9.58 -5.13
N PRO A 64 3.77 9.15 -3.85
CA PRO A 64 3.40 7.80 -3.43
C PRO A 64 1.89 7.69 -3.21
N PHE A 65 1.39 6.46 -3.06
CA PHE A 65 0.04 6.21 -2.56
C PHE A 65 -0.04 6.60 -1.08
N ALA A 66 0.88 6.07 -0.27
CA ALA A 66 1.07 6.44 1.13
C ALA A 66 2.57 6.47 1.42
N GLY A 67 3.07 7.58 1.98
CA GLY A 67 4.46 7.75 2.37
C GLY A 67 4.71 9.08 3.08
N PRO A 68 5.96 9.36 3.48
CA PRO A 68 6.29 10.53 4.28
C PRO A 68 5.90 11.88 3.67
N VAL A 69 5.78 11.96 2.34
CA VAL A 69 5.45 13.22 1.64
C VAL A 69 3.95 13.54 1.61
N ASN A 70 3.08 12.57 1.87
CA ASN A 70 1.63 12.75 1.77
C ASN A 70 0.83 12.22 2.96
N VAL A 71 1.50 11.68 3.98
CA VAL A 71 0.87 11.29 5.25
C VAL A 71 1.14 12.37 6.29
N THR A 72 0.08 12.77 6.98
CA THR A 72 0.13 13.74 8.08
C THR A 72 -0.34 13.07 9.36
N ASP A 73 0.37 13.28 10.45
CA ASP A 73 -0.03 12.79 11.77
C ASP A 73 -1.20 13.61 12.34
N ALA A 74 -2.21 12.91 12.86
CA ALA A 74 -3.28 13.53 13.65
C ALA A 74 -2.88 13.76 15.13
N ALA A 75 -1.74 13.20 15.55
CA ALA A 75 -1.22 13.23 16.91
C ALA A 75 0.32 13.29 16.90
N ALA A 76 0.97 12.85 17.97
CA ALA A 76 2.42 12.71 17.99
C ALA A 76 2.90 11.76 16.88
N HIS A 77 3.94 12.19 16.15
CA HIS A 77 4.55 11.40 15.09
C HIS A 77 5.14 10.09 15.63
N TRP A 78 4.93 8.99 14.91
CA TRP A 78 5.38 7.66 15.35
C TRP A 78 5.83 6.72 14.21
N ALA A 79 5.76 7.14 12.95
CA ALA A 79 6.10 6.28 11.82
C ALA A 79 6.73 7.05 10.65
N ASP A 80 7.96 6.69 10.29
CA ASP A 80 8.65 7.13 9.07
C ASP A 80 8.45 6.13 7.92
N SER A 81 8.13 4.87 8.26
CA SER A 81 7.85 3.80 7.32
C SER A 81 6.39 3.38 7.39
N PHE A 82 5.77 3.28 6.22
CA PHE A 82 4.40 2.81 6.01
C PHE A 82 4.49 1.48 5.28
N SER A 83 4.65 0.41 6.05
CA SER A 83 4.89 -0.96 5.54
C SER A 83 3.58 -1.76 5.53
N HIS A 84 3.68 -3.07 5.33
CA HIS A 84 2.59 -4.02 5.12
C HIS A 84 1.27 -3.62 5.79
N GLY A 85 0.26 -3.39 4.96
CA GLY A 85 -1.10 -3.06 5.38
C GLY A 85 -2.17 -3.57 4.41
N GLU A 86 -3.43 -3.32 4.76
CA GLU A 86 -4.61 -3.65 3.95
C GLU A 86 -5.61 -2.47 3.96
N LEU A 87 -6.26 -2.21 2.83
CA LEU A 87 -7.35 -1.25 2.77
C LEU A 87 -8.59 -1.84 3.44
N VAL A 88 -9.30 -1.01 4.20
CA VAL A 88 -10.59 -1.39 4.77
C VAL A 88 -11.58 -1.59 3.64
N ARG A 89 -11.96 -2.85 3.43
CA ARG A 89 -12.86 -3.28 2.36
C ARG A 89 -14.30 -2.81 2.59
N ALA A 90 -15.04 -2.61 1.50
CA ALA A 90 -16.47 -2.29 1.50
C ALA A 90 -17.35 -3.52 1.75
N GLY A 91 -16.76 -4.73 1.68
CA GLY A 91 -17.39 -6.02 1.94
C GLY A 91 -16.35 -7.05 2.35
N HIS A 92 -16.76 -8.31 2.46
CA HIS A 92 -15.90 -9.42 2.92
C HIS A 92 -15.93 -10.64 2.00
N ASP A 93 -16.46 -10.47 0.78
CA ASP A 93 -16.48 -11.51 -0.24
C ASP A 93 -15.15 -11.58 -1.02
N GLU A 94 -15.08 -12.49 -1.99
CA GLU A 94 -13.91 -12.74 -2.81
C GLU A 94 -13.61 -11.62 -3.82
N ARG A 95 -14.49 -10.62 -3.96
CA ARG A 95 -14.28 -9.50 -4.90
C ARG A 95 -13.30 -8.47 -4.36
N LEU A 96 -13.02 -8.49 -3.04
CA LEU A 96 -12.10 -7.56 -2.38
C LEU A 96 -12.42 -6.09 -2.73
N GLU A 97 -13.70 -5.72 -2.67
CA GLU A 97 -14.12 -4.38 -3.10
C GLU A 97 -13.70 -3.29 -2.09
N VAL A 98 -13.24 -2.14 -2.61
CA VAL A 98 -12.95 -0.93 -1.83
C VAL A 98 -13.65 0.30 -2.43
N ASP A 99 -13.99 1.26 -1.57
CA ASP A 99 -14.60 2.52 -1.98
C ASP A 99 -13.52 3.60 -2.14
N ALA A 100 -13.22 3.97 -3.40
CA ALA A 100 -12.20 4.97 -3.71
C ALA A 100 -12.48 6.36 -3.12
N ALA A 101 -13.74 6.67 -2.80
CA ALA A 101 -14.13 7.94 -2.19
C ALA A 101 -13.96 7.98 -0.66
N ALA A 102 -13.67 6.84 -0.03
CA ALA A 102 -13.59 6.70 1.43
C ALA A 102 -12.51 5.70 1.85
N LEU A 103 -11.31 5.80 1.25
CA LEU A 103 -10.20 4.90 1.54
C LEU A 103 -9.73 5.06 3.00
N ARG A 104 -9.58 3.92 3.66
CA ARG A 104 -8.91 3.78 4.96
C ARG A 104 -7.90 2.65 4.87
N PHE A 105 -6.70 2.85 5.38
CA PHE A 105 -5.57 1.92 5.23
C PHE A 105 -4.99 1.55 6.59
N LEU A 106 -5.20 0.30 7.03
CA LEU A 106 -4.56 -0.24 8.22
C LEU A 106 -3.14 -0.68 7.82
N PHE A 107 -2.12 -0.17 8.49
CA PHE A 107 -0.72 -0.43 8.13
C PHE A 107 0.13 -0.67 9.36
N GLN A 108 1.28 -1.32 9.18
CA GLN A 108 2.33 -1.37 10.19
C GLN A 108 3.38 -0.28 9.96
N GLY A 109 3.75 0.43 11.02
CA GLY A 109 4.72 1.52 10.98
C GLY A 109 5.76 1.44 12.09
N ALA A 110 6.88 2.12 11.84
CA ALA A 110 8.00 2.32 12.75
C ALA A 110 8.77 3.58 12.34
N THR A 111 9.46 4.21 13.28
CA THR A 111 10.39 5.31 12.99
C THR A 111 11.74 4.78 12.48
N ASP A 112 12.52 5.65 11.83
CA ASP A 112 13.88 5.32 11.41
C ASP A 112 14.76 4.93 12.60
N GLU A 113 14.60 5.60 13.75
CA GLU A 113 15.32 5.29 14.99
C GLU A 113 15.00 3.87 15.49
N GLN A 114 13.73 3.46 15.40
CA GLN A 114 13.30 2.13 15.80
C GLN A 114 13.84 1.04 14.88
N MET A 115 14.08 1.34 13.61
CA MET A 115 14.65 0.39 12.64
C MET A 115 16.18 0.35 12.67
N ALA A 116 16.83 1.47 13.02
CA ALA A 116 18.28 1.61 12.93
C ALA A 116 19.05 0.58 13.76
N GLY A 117 19.96 -0.14 13.10
CA GLY A 117 20.85 -1.11 13.75
C GLY A 117 20.18 -2.38 14.28
N ARG A 118 18.89 -2.60 13.99
CA ARG A 118 18.15 -3.78 14.45
C ARG A 118 17.98 -4.83 13.35
N PRO A 119 18.00 -6.13 13.69
CA PRO A 119 17.49 -7.17 12.81
C PRO A 119 16.01 -6.94 12.48
N TYR A 120 15.58 -7.28 11.26
CA TYR A 120 14.21 -7.02 10.79
C TYR A 120 13.12 -7.56 11.73
N GLY A 121 13.33 -8.78 12.28
CA GLY A 121 12.39 -9.42 13.21
C GLY A 121 12.30 -8.77 14.60
N GLU A 122 13.20 -7.82 14.91
CA GLU A 122 13.23 -7.11 16.20
C GLU A 122 12.72 -5.66 16.09
N ILE A 123 12.34 -5.22 14.89
CA ILE A 123 11.75 -3.90 14.69
C ILE A 123 10.41 -3.84 15.42
N PRO A 124 10.17 -2.85 16.31
CA PRO A 124 8.97 -2.76 17.11
C PRO A 124 7.79 -2.18 16.32
N TRP A 125 7.38 -2.84 15.23
CA TRP A 125 6.24 -2.44 14.40
C TRP A 125 4.98 -2.19 15.25
N ARG A 126 4.21 -1.17 14.87
CA ARG A 126 2.89 -0.85 15.46
C ARG A 126 1.87 -0.64 14.37
N LEU A 127 0.61 -0.93 14.67
CA LEU A 127 -0.49 -0.74 13.71
C LEU A 127 -1.06 0.67 13.81
N GLY A 128 -1.31 1.28 12.65
CA GLY A 128 -1.96 2.57 12.50
C GLY A 128 -3.03 2.54 11.42
N LEU A 129 -3.90 3.54 11.42
CA LEU A 129 -4.95 3.71 10.42
C LEU A 129 -4.77 5.05 9.72
N LEU A 130 -4.58 5.02 8.39
CA LEU A 130 -4.67 6.22 7.55
C LEU A 130 -6.08 6.37 7.02
N GLU A 131 -6.53 7.62 6.91
CA GLU A 131 -7.77 7.98 6.22
C GLU A 131 -7.43 8.95 5.10
N ALA A 132 -7.99 8.73 3.90
CA ALA A 132 -7.76 9.64 2.79
C ALA A 132 -8.31 11.04 3.14
N ALA A 133 -7.47 12.06 2.94
CA ALA A 133 -7.91 13.45 3.04
C ALA A 133 -9.02 13.72 2.02
N ARG A 134 -10.06 14.45 2.43
CA ARG A 134 -11.17 14.87 1.57
C ARG A 134 -10.82 16.10 0.75
#